data_AF-A0A1X9GCL6-F1
#
_entry.id   AF-A0A1X9GCL6-F1
#
_cell.length_a   1.000
_cell.length_b   1.000
_cell.length_c   1.000
_cell.angle_alpha   90.00
_cell.angle_beta   90.00
_cell.angle_gamma   90.00
#
_symmetry.space_group_name_H-M   'P 1'
#
loop_
_entity.id
_entity.type
_entity.pdbx_description
1 polymer ?
#
loop_
_entity_poly.entity_id
_entity_poly.type
_entity_poly.pdbx_seq_one_letter_code
_entity_poly.pdbx_strand_id
1 'polypeptide(L)' 'MSASFLPSIFVPFIGFVFPFLVLGSFLVFVEKDTIN' A
#
# COMPACT_ATOMS: atom_id res chain seq x y z
N MET A 1 13.37 1.17 25.95
CA MET A 1 12.88 0.64 24.66
C MET A 1 12.47 1.81 23.78
N SER A 2 13.41 2.34 23.00
CA SER A 2 13.12 3.44 22.09
C SER A 2 12.13 2.96 21.02
N ALA A 3 11.13 3.78 20.70
CA ALA A 3 10.29 3.64 19.51
C ALA A 3 9.37 2.38 19.44
N SER A 4 8.91 1.88 20.58
CA SER A 4 7.95 0.75 20.64
C SER A 4 6.58 1.03 19.99
N PHE A 5 6.30 2.27 19.59
CA PHE A 5 5.08 2.68 18.89
C PHE A 5 5.16 2.50 17.36
N LEU A 6 6.34 2.20 16.79
CA LEU A 6 6.44 1.98 15.34
C LEU A 6 5.54 0.85 14.83
N PRO A 7 5.45 -0.32 15.49
CA PRO A 7 4.58 -1.39 15.03
C PRO A 7 3.11 -0.97 14.91
N SER A 8 2.58 -0.16 15.84
CA SER A 8 1.18 0.28 15.77
C SER A 8 0.91 1.25 14.61
N ILE A 9 1.94 1.83 14.00
CA ILE A 9 1.82 2.70 12.82
C ILE A 9 2.09 1.90 11.53
N PHE A 10 3.24 1.21 11.47
CA PHE A 10 3.67 0.54 10.25
C PHE A 10 2.92 -0.75 9.95
N VAL A 11 2.45 -1.49 10.96
CA VAL A 11 1.65 -2.70 10.74
C VAL A 11 0.32 -2.39 10.05
N PRO A 12 -0.53 -1.46 10.54
CA PRO A 12 -1.77 -1.13 9.82
C PRO A 12 -1.49 -0.41 8.49
N PHE A 13 -0.43 0.38 8.39
CA PHE A 13 -0.06 1.01 7.13
C PHE A 13 0.30 -0.03 6.05
N ILE A 14 1.18 -0.98 6.36
CA ILE A 14 1.60 -2.03 5.41
C ILE A 14 0.51 -3.11 5.25
N GLY A 15 -0.32 -3.34 6.26
CA GLY A 15 -1.37 -4.36 6.23
C GLY A 15 -2.67 -3.93 5.55
N PHE A 16 -2.96 -2.63 5.51
CA PHE A 16 -4.18 -2.09 4.91
C PHE A 16 -3.87 -1.03 3.85
N VAL A 17 -3.29 0.09 4.26
CA VAL A 17 -3.14 1.27 3.39
C VAL A 17 -2.32 0.95 2.14
N PHE A 18 -1.15 0.36 2.32
CA PHE A 18 -0.26 0.03 1.21
C PHE A 18 -0.88 -1.00 0.24
N PRO A 19 -1.50 -2.11 0.70
CA PRO A 19 -2.21 -3.04 -0.17
C PRO A 19 -3.32 -2.38 -0.99
N PHE A 20 -4.15 -1.53 -0.38
CA PHE A 20 -5.22 -0.84 -1.12
C PHE A 20 -4.64 0.10 -2.19
N LEU A 21 -3.59 0.85 -1.86
CA LEU A 21 -2.93 1.74 -2.81
C LEU A 21 -2.28 0.97 -3.96
N VAL A 22 -1.51 -0.08 -3.66
CA VAL A 22 -0.80 -0.86 -4.67
C VAL A 22 -1.78 -1.63 -5.54
N LEU A 23 -2.72 -2.38 -4.96
CA LEU A 23 -3.67 -3.17 -5.73
C LEU A 23 -4.61 -2.28 -6.54
N GLY A 24 -5.08 -1.17 -5.99
CA GLY A 24 -5.91 -0.20 -6.71
C GLY A 24 -5.16 0.44 -7.87
N SER A 25 -3.92 0.88 -7.64
CA SER A 25 -3.09 1.46 -8.71
C SER A 25 -2.73 0.42 -9.77
N PHE A 26 -2.49 -0.82 -9.36
CA PHE A 26 -2.15 -1.91 -10.26
C PHE A 26 -3.35 -2.34 -11.10
N LEU A 27 -4.55 -2.37 -10.53
CA LEU A 27 -5.79 -2.60 -11.26
C LEU A 27 -5.96 -1.53 -12.35
N VAL A 28 -5.85 -0.26 -11.98
CA VAL A 28 -5.92 0.85 -12.95
C VAL A 28 -4.87 0.69 -14.03
N PHE A 29 -3.64 0.29 -13.69
CA PHE A 29 -2.57 0.05 -14.66
C PHE A 29 -2.90 -1.09 -15.64
N VAL A 30 -3.43 -2.21 -15.16
CA VAL A 30 -3.78 -3.37 -15.99
C VAL A 30 -4.95 -3.07 -16.94
N GLU A 31 -5.89 -2.23 -16.53
CA GLU A 31 -7.02 -1.81 -17.37
C GLU A 31 -6.64 -0.81 -18.47
N LYS A 32 -5.41 -0.28 -18.47
CA LYS A 32 -4.99 0.64 -19.53
C LYS A 32 -4.79 -0.13 -20.83
N ASP A 33 -5.56 0.24 -21.85
CA ASP A 33 -5.43 -0.30 -23.21
C ASP A 33 -4.08 0.03 -23.87
N THR A 34 -3.36 1.05 -23.38
CA THR A 34 -2.07 1.46 -23.91
C THR A 34 -1.12 1.84 -22.79
N ILE A 35 0.08 1.27 -22.84
CA ILE A 35 1.20 1.65 -21.98
C ILE A 35 2.01 2.67 -22.76
N ASN A 36 2.10 3.90 -22.24
CA ASN A 36 2.88 5.00 -22.81
C ASN A 36 4.24 5.13 -22.12
#